data_AF-A9B1C1-F1
#
_entry.id   AF-A9B1C1-F1
#
_cell.length_a   1.000
_cell.length_b   1.000
_cell.length_c   1.000
_cell.angle_alpha   90.00
_cell.angle_beta   90.00
_cell.angle_gamma   90.00
#
_symmetry.space_group_name_H-M   'P 1'
#
loop_
_entity.id
_entity.type
_entity.pdbx_description
1 polymer ?
#
loop_
_entity_poly.entity_id
_entity_poly.type
_entity_poly.pdbx_seq_one_letter_code
_entity_poly.pdbx_strand_id
1 'polypeptide(L)'
;MNVSRRGFLKGVGGGIAVASFASMFGLHDVSAADYNAQAHDAKDTPLTIVSLAATAERLAITSYYNTIKGNPFGLSEAELLYLKYALSSELHHLEVVESFGGKALTDKFYVPAKFLSDFGVNTNTFMAAETAFTGAYLAATRRFAELGEPRIAATTAQHAATEAEHLAITRELGGYLPNPNTLPAPIYYNVSDAVPTLGPFLQGGAGFIGPVDYPGADAVRMLLGKDMALKVPPFTQVF
;
A
#
# COMPACT_ATOMS: atom_id res chain seq x y z
N MET A 1 -13.45 -26.27 1.91
CA MET A 1 -12.07 -26.62 2.31
C MET A 1 -11.50 -25.42 3.05
N ASN A 2 -11.22 -25.55 4.35
CA ASN A 2 -10.72 -24.45 5.19
C ASN A 2 -9.21 -24.35 5.06
N VAL A 3 -8.72 -23.32 4.39
CA VAL A 3 -7.29 -22.99 4.37
C VAL A 3 -6.97 -22.30 5.70
N SER A 4 -6.26 -22.99 6.59
CA SER A 4 -5.79 -22.39 7.85
C SER A 4 -4.57 -21.49 7.59
N ARG A 5 -4.46 -20.38 8.33
CA ARG A 5 -3.32 -19.43 8.33
C ARG A 5 -1.94 -20.10 8.39
N ARG A 6 -1.87 -21.32 8.95
CA ARG A 6 -0.64 -22.12 9.09
C ARG A 6 -0.17 -22.76 7.76
N GLY A 7 -1.05 -22.93 6.78
CA GLY A 7 -0.72 -23.46 5.45
C GLY A 7 -0.05 -22.42 4.55
N PHE A 8 -0.46 -21.15 4.67
CA PHE A 8 0.11 -20.04 3.88
C PHE A 8 1.56 -19.72 4.31
N LEU A 9 1.84 -19.78 5.62
CA LEU A 9 3.15 -19.45 6.18
C LEU A 9 4.25 -20.50 5.93
N LYS A 10 3.91 -21.71 5.48
CA LYS A 10 4.90 -22.76 5.18
C LYS A 10 5.51 -22.65 3.77
N GLY A 11 5.01 -21.76 2.91
CA GLY A 11 5.54 -21.54 1.56
C GLY A 11 6.70 -20.55 1.48
N VAL A 12 6.98 -19.79 2.55
CA VAL A 12 7.95 -18.66 2.55
C VAL A 12 9.15 -18.92 3.48
N GLY A 13 9.18 -20.04 4.20
CA GLY A 13 10.19 -20.37 5.21
C GLY A 13 11.52 -20.94 4.67
N GLY A 14 12.00 -20.48 3.52
CA GLY A 14 13.36 -20.76 3.04
C GLY A 14 14.31 -19.65 3.53
N GLY A 15 15.25 -19.99 4.41
CA GLY A 15 16.10 -19.05 5.13
C GLY A 15 16.87 -18.05 4.25
N ILE A 16 16.30 -16.86 4.10
CA ILE A 16 17.00 -15.64 3.69
C ILE A 16 17.29 -14.89 4.99
N ALA A 17 18.55 -14.54 5.23
CA ALA A 17 18.89 -13.58 6.26
C ALA A 17 18.03 -12.34 6.02
N VAL A 18 17.15 -12.01 6.97
CA VAL A 18 16.29 -10.81 6.88
C VAL A 18 17.23 -9.61 6.98
N ALA A 19 17.77 -9.17 5.84
CA ALA A 19 18.29 -7.83 5.71
C ALA A 19 17.12 -6.92 6.09
N SER A 20 17.28 -6.13 7.16
CA SER A 20 16.24 -5.20 7.56
C SER A 20 15.95 -4.28 6.38
N PHE A 21 14.68 -3.93 6.19
CA PHE A 21 14.24 -3.06 5.11
C PHE A 21 15.08 -1.78 4.97
N ALA A 22 15.50 -1.21 6.11
CA ALA A 22 16.42 -0.08 6.18
C ALA A 22 17.78 -0.37 5.51
N SER A 23 18.36 -1.55 5.76
CA SER A 23 19.61 -1.99 5.11
C SER A 23 19.44 -2.30 3.63
N MET A 24 18.25 -2.72 3.19
CA MET A 24 17.95 -3.00 1.79
C MET A 24 17.81 -1.73 0.94
N PHE A 25 17.39 -0.61 1.55
CA PHE A 25 17.16 0.66 0.88
C PHE A 25 18.10 1.80 1.33
N GLY A 26 19.21 1.47 1.99
CA GLY A 26 20.23 2.45 2.37
C GLY A 26 19.74 3.53 3.35
N LEU A 27 18.72 3.23 4.16
CA LEU A 27 18.31 4.07 5.29
C LEU A 27 19.32 3.86 6.44
N HIS A 28 20.52 4.42 6.28
CA HIS A 28 21.65 4.27 7.21
C HIS A 28 21.48 5.05 8.53
N ASP A 29 20.52 5.97 8.60
CA ASP A 29 20.21 6.77 9.81
C ASP A 29 19.16 6.13 10.73
N VAL A 30 18.58 4.99 10.33
CA VAL A 30 17.74 4.18 11.21
C VAL A 30 18.66 3.16 11.86
N SER A 31 18.90 3.28 13.17
CA SER A 31 19.90 2.46 13.83
C SER A 31 19.54 0.98 13.69
N ALA A 32 20.53 0.10 13.53
CA ALA A 32 20.32 -1.34 13.51
C ALA A 32 19.66 -1.87 14.81
N ALA A 33 19.57 -1.05 15.87
CA ALA A 33 18.84 -1.33 17.10
C ALA A 33 17.32 -1.09 16.97
N ASP A 34 16.86 -0.30 15.99
CA ASP A 34 15.44 0.03 15.77
C ASP A 34 14.70 -1.02 14.92
N TYR A 35 15.43 -1.91 14.24
CA TYR A 35 14.86 -2.98 13.42
C TYR A 35 15.40 -4.33 13.85
N ASN A 36 14.97 -4.77 15.02
CA ASN A 36 15.03 -6.17 15.37
C ASN A 36 13.64 -6.76 15.11
N ALA A 37 13.48 -7.58 14.06
CA ALA A 37 12.23 -8.31 13.77
C ALA A 37 11.81 -9.27 14.92
N GLN A 38 12.61 -9.34 15.98
CA GLN A 38 12.35 -10.05 17.23
C GLN A 38 11.90 -9.15 18.39
N ALA A 39 11.81 -7.83 18.19
CA ALA A 39 11.23 -6.90 19.15
C ALA A 39 9.98 -6.26 18.53
N HIS A 40 8.84 -6.92 18.71
CA HIS A 40 7.51 -6.32 18.49
C HIS A 40 7.35 -4.94 19.18
N ASP A 41 8.20 -4.66 20.19
CA ASP A 41 8.27 -3.41 20.94
C ASP A 41 9.25 -2.36 20.35
N ALA A 42 10.01 -2.68 19.31
CA ALA A 42 10.81 -1.71 18.56
C ALA A 42 9.86 -0.88 17.67
N LYS A 43 9.27 0.16 18.27
CA LYS A 43 8.24 0.96 17.65
C LYS A 43 8.80 1.84 16.52
N ASP A 44 8.13 1.88 15.36
CA ASP A 44 8.60 2.69 14.22
C ASP A 44 8.78 4.19 14.57
N THR A 45 9.77 4.82 13.95
CA THR A 45 9.93 6.29 13.96
C THR A 45 8.95 6.94 12.98
N PRO A 46 8.60 8.22 13.17
CA PRO A 46 7.80 8.98 12.19
C PRO A 46 8.30 8.85 10.76
N LEU A 47 9.61 9.04 10.53
CA LEU A 47 10.20 9.02 9.19
C LEU A 47 10.11 7.62 8.55
N THR A 48 10.31 6.56 9.34
CA THR A 48 10.13 5.18 8.87
C THR A 48 8.69 4.96 8.40
N ILE A 49 7.70 5.39 9.19
CA ILE A 49 6.28 5.25 8.85
C ILE A 49 5.94 5.96 7.54
N VAL A 50 6.28 7.25 7.41
CA VAL A 50 5.88 8.02 6.22
C VAL A 50 6.67 7.64 4.97
N SER A 51 7.89 7.12 5.11
CA SER A 51 8.67 6.61 3.95
C SER A 51 8.18 5.23 3.48
N LEU A 52 7.77 4.38 4.40
CA LEU A 52 7.08 3.12 4.08
C LEU A 52 5.74 3.39 3.38
N ALA A 53 4.95 4.32 3.92
CA ALA A 53 3.71 4.77 3.31
C ALA A 53 3.95 5.32 1.89
N ALA A 54 4.89 6.25 1.71
CA ALA A 54 5.23 6.79 0.38
C ALA A 54 5.65 5.69 -0.63
N THR A 55 6.34 4.65 -0.16
CA THR A 55 6.71 3.49 -1.01
C THR A 55 5.48 2.67 -1.40
N ALA A 56 4.57 2.43 -0.45
CA ALA A 56 3.30 1.76 -0.71
C ALA A 56 2.41 2.56 -1.68
N GLU A 57 2.33 3.88 -1.53
CA GLU A 57 1.57 4.74 -2.42
C GLU A 57 2.11 4.71 -3.86
N ARG A 58 3.45 4.75 -4.04
CA ARG A 58 4.03 4.61 -5.39
C ARG A 58 3.75 3.23 -5.99
N LEU A 59 3.71 2.17 -5.19
CA LEU A 59 3.27 0.84 -5.65
C LEU A 59 1.79 0.84 -6.06
N ALA A 60 0.92 1.44 -5.26
CA ALA A 60 -0.51 1.56 -5.55
C ALA A 60 -0.75 2.33 -6.85
N ILE A 61 -0.15 3.52 -6.98
CA ILE A 61 -0.20 4.35 -8.19
C ILE A 61 0.28 3.58 -9.41
N THR A 62 1.41 2.87 -9.30
CA THR A 62 1.94 2.06 -10.41
C THR A 62 0.95 0.97 -10.82
N SER A 63 0.35 0.29 -9.85
CA SER A 63 -0.64 -0.78 -10.08
C SER A 63 -1.93 -0.26 -10.73
N TYR A 64 -2.52 0.80 -10.19
CA TYR A 64 -3.73 1.42 -10.74
C TYR A 64 -3.48 2.00 -12.13
N TYR A 65 -2.38 2.74 -12.32
CA TYR A 65 -2.04 3.33 -13.61
C TYR A 65 -1.97 2.28 -14.72
N ASN A 66 -1.30 1.16 -14.48
CA ASN A 66 -1.20 0.09 -15.47
C ASN A 66 -2.51 -0.70 -15.66
N THR A 67 -3.37 -0.77 -14.66
CA THR A 67 -4.71 -1.40 -14.77
C THR A 67 -5.68 -0.53 -15.57
N ILE A 68 -5.55 0.80 -15.50
CA ILE A 68 -6.39 1.75 -16.23
C ILE A 68 -5.86 1.96 -17.66
N LYS A 69 -4.54 2.07 -17.82
CA LYS A 69 -3.91 2.42 -19.08
C LYS A 69 -4.20 1.36 -20.15
N GLY A 70 -4.94 1.76 -21.17
CA GLY A 70 -5.30 0.89 -22.29
C GLY A 70 -6.42 -0.11 -21.97
N ASN A 71 -7.01 -0.06 -20.76
CA ASN A 71 -8.12 -0.89 -20.32
C ASN A 71 -7.96 -2.38 -20.71
N PRO A 72 -6.89 -3.07 -20.25
CA PRO A 72 -6.57 -4.42 -20.71
C PRO A 72 -7.65 -5.47 -20.41
N PHE A 73 -8.54 -5.19 -19.46
CA PHE A 73 -9.62 -6.08 -19.06
C PHE A 73 -10.98 -5.74 -19.68
N GLY A 74 -11.08 -4.67 -20.48
CA GLY A 74 -12.34 -4.26 -21.07
C GLY A 74 -13.38 -3.80 -20.05
N LEU A 75 -12.94 -3.17 -18.95
CA LEU A 75 -13.80 -2.59 -17.93
C LEU A 75 -14.72 -1.53 -18.52
N SER A 76 -15.94 -1.44 -18.00
CA SER A 76 -16.92 -0.41 -18.34
C SER A 76 -16.46 0.99 -17.91
N GLU A 77 -17.11 2.02 -18.44
CA GLU A 77 -16.80 3.41 -18.06
C GLU A 77 -16.98 3.68 -16.57
N ALA A 78 -18.01 3.08 -15.95
CA ALA A 78 -18.25 3.22 -14.52
C ALA A 78 -17.14 2.58 -13.69
N GLU A 79 -16.72 1.36 -14.05
CA GLU A 79 -15.61 0.66 -13.37
C GLU A 79 -14.28 1.41 -13.54
N LEU A 80 -14.00 1.92 -14.75
CA LEU A 80 -12.83 2.74 -14.99
C LEU A 80 -12.87 4.06 -14.19
N LEU A 81 -14.03 4.69 -14.06
CA LEU A 81 -14.17 5.92 -13.30
C LEU A 81 -13.82 5.70 -11.82
N TYR A 82 -14.25 4.58 -11.23
CA TYR A 82 -13.84 4.22 -9.87
C TYR A 82 -12.33 4.04 -9.74
N LEU A 83 -11.70 3.28 -10.64
CA LEU A 83 -10.25 3.08 -10.60
C LEU A 83 -9.49 4.41 -10.80
N LYS A 84 -10.01 5.31 -11.63
CA LYS A 84 -9.44 6.65 -11.81
C LYS A 84 -9.53 7.48 -10.53
N TYR A 85 -10.66 7.43 -9.82
CA TYR A 85 -10.78 8.07 -8.52
C TYR A 85 -9.84 7.46 -7.47
N ALA A 86 -9.71 6.14 -7.41
CA ALA A 86 -8.73 5.48 -6.54
C ALA A 86 -7.29 5.93 -6.87
N LEU A 87 -6.89 5.89 -8.14
CA LEU A 87 -5.58 6.39 -8.59
C LEU A 87 -5.35 7.87 -8.21
N SER A 88 -6.39 8.71 -8.34
CA SER A 88 -6.34 10.11 -7.92
C SER A 88 -6.15 10.26 -6.41
N SER A 89 -6.79 9.39 -5.62
CA SER A 89 -6.63 9.35 -4.17
C SER A 89 -5.21 8.94 -3.78
N GLU A 90 -4.64 7.89 -4.38
CA GLU A 90 -3.26 7.46 -4.07
C GLU A 90 -2.22 8.54 -4.41
N LEU A 91 -2.43 9.28 -5.50
CA LEU A 91 -1.56 10.43 -5.79
C LEU A 91 -1.66 11.49 -4.68
N HIS A 92 -2.85 11.72 -4.13
CA HIS A 92 -3.02 12.66 -3.02
C HIS A 92 -2.48 12.11 -1.70
N HIS A 93 -2.65 10.82 -1.42
CA HIS A 93 -2.04 10.14 -0.28
C HIS A 93 -0.53 10.30 -0.30
N LEU A 94 0.11 10.06 -1.46
CA LEU A 94 1.53 10.28 -1.66
C LEU A 94 1.94 11.73 -1.35
N GLU A 95 1.22 12.71 -1.91
CA GLU A 95 1.46 14.14 -1.65
C GLU A 95 1.38 14.46 -0.14
N VAL A 96 0.43 13.87 0.59
CA VAL A 96 0.27 14.08 2.03
C VAL A 96 1.41 13.46 2.83
N VAL A 97 1.78 12.20 2.59
CA VAL A 97 2.88 11.57 3.34
C VAL A 97 4.25 12.16 3.00
N GLU A 98 4.46 12.60 1.75
CA GLU A 98 5.65 13.36 1.36
C GLU A 98 5.70 14.73 2.08
N SER A 99 4.55 15.37 2.33
CA SER A 99 4.49 16.61 3.13
C SER A 99 4.92 16.43 4.59
N PHE A 100 4.88 15.20 5.12
CA PHE A 100 5.40 14.85 6.44
C PHE A 100 6.89 14.44 6.41
N GLY A 101 7.56 14.61 5.27
CA GLY A 101 8.97 14.25 5.07
C GLY A 101 9.19 12.82 4.57
N GLY A 102 8.11 12.09 4.25
CA GLY A 102 8.20 10.76 3.65
C GLY A 102 8.93 10.80 2.31
N LYS A 103 9.77 9.81 2.07
CA LYS A 103 10.40 9.59 0.77
C LYS A 103 10.24 8.12 0.40
N ALA A 104 9.64 7.87 -0.76
CA ALA A 104 9.58 6.50 -1.27
C ALA A 104 11.00 5.96 -1.47
N LEU A 105 11.17 4.69 -1.17
CA LEU A 105 12.48 4.03 -1.13
C LEU A 105 12.85 3.39 -2.45
N THR A 106 11.89 3.29 -3.37
CA THR A 106 12.07 2.84 -4.74
C THR A 106 11.01 3.46 -5.64
N ASP A 107 11.36 3.58 -6.92
CA ASP A 107 10.44 3.91 -8.02
C ASP A 107 10.21 2.71 -8.94
N LYS A 108 10.63 1.53 -8.51
CA LYS A 108 10.65 0.31 -9.32
C LYS A 108 9.94 -0.81 -8.58
N PHE A 109 8.91 -1.37 -9.22
CA PHE A 109 8.05 -2.39 -8.63
C PHE A 109 7.90 -3.61 -9.53
N TYR A 110 7.88 -4.77 -8.92
CA TYR A 110 7.56 -6.03 -9.56
C TYR A 110 6.08 -6.35 -9.37
N VAL A 111 5.45 -7.00 -10.35
CA VAL A 111 4.03 -7.39 -10.29
C VAL A 111 3.88 -8.86 -10.64
N PRO A 112 2.80 -9.54 -10.22
CA PRO A 112 2.53 -10.91 -10.67
C PRO A 112 2.55 -11.03 -12.20
N ALA A 113 3.08 -12.12 -12.73
CA ALA A 113 3.28 -12.30 -14.18
C ALA A 113 2.01 -12.16 -15.02
N LYS A 114 0.85 -12.44 -14.42
CA LYS A 114 -0.47 -12.32 -15.05
C LYS A 114 -1.26 -11.08 -14.62
N PHE A 115 -0.63 -10.13 -13.92
CA PHE A 115 -1.30 -8.98 -13.33
C PHE A 115 -2.11 -8.13 -14.33
N LEU A 116 -1.71 -8.07 -15.61
CA LEU A 116 -2.41 -7.34 -16.67
C LEU A 116 -3.12 -8.25 -17.70
N SER A 117 -3.13 -9.56 -17.50
CA SER A 117 -3.72 -10.52 -18.45
C SER A 117 -4.71 -11.49 -17.82
N ASP A 118 -4.81 -11.51 -16.49
CA ASP A 118 -5.78 -12.28 -15.73
C ASP A 118 -6.41 -11.36 -14.68
N PHE A 119 -7.69 -11.03 -14.89
CA PHE A 119 -8.41 -10.10 -14.03
C PHE A 119 -8.59 -10.64 -12.60
N GLY A 120 -8.66 -11.96 -12.43
CA GLY A 120 -8.67 -12.60 -11.12
C GLY A 120 -7.33 -12.40 -10.40
N VAL A 121 -6.20 -12.49 -11.10
CA VAL A 121 -4.88 -12.18 -10.51
C VAL A 121 -4.78 -10.70 -10.16
N ASN A 122 -5.25 -9.80 -11.04
CA ASN A 122 -5.27 -8.36 -10.80
C ASN A 122 -6.06 -8.01 -9.52
N THR A 123 -7.33 -8.39 -9.46
CA THR A 123 -8.22 -8.10 -8.33
C THR A 123 -7.75 -8.74 -7.03
N ASN A 124 -7.25 -9.98 -7.05
CA ASN A 124 -6.66 -10.61 -5.85
C ASN A 124 -5.40 -9.88 -5.36
N THR A 125 -4.62 -9.31 -6.28
CA THR A 125 -3.42 -8.52 -5.94
C THR A 125 -3.81 -7.23 -5.25
N PHE A 126 -4.76 -6.47 -5.81
CA PHE A 126 -5.31 -5.28 -5.16
C PHE A 126 -5.93 -5.62 -3.81
N MET A 127 -6.81 -6.62 -3.71
CA MET A 127 -7.42 -6.98 -2.42
C MET A 127 -6.38 -7.28 -1.33
N ALA A 128 -5.28 -7.96 -1.69
CA ALA A 128 -4.19 -8.22 -0.75
C ALA A 128 -3.43 -6.93 -0.36
N ALA A 129 -3.13 -6.07 -1.33
CA ALA A 129 -2.47 -4.79 -1.12
C ALA A 129 -3.31 -3.84 -0.26
N GLU A 130 -4.58 -3.60 -0.63
CA GLU A 130 -5.51 -2.71 0.08
C GLU A 130 -5.76 -3.18 1.53
N THR A 131 -5.84 -4.51 1.74
CA THR A 131 -5.90 -5.08 3.11
C THR A 131 -4.63 -4.77 3.91
N ALA A 132 -3.46 -4.85 3.27
CA ALA A 132 -2.19 -4.52 3.89
C ALA A 132 -2.06 -3.02 4.18
N PHE A 133 -2.43 -2.15 3.23
CA PHE A 133 -2.38 -0.70 3.36
C PHE A 133 -3.33 -0.21 4.46
N THR A 134 -4.56 -0.71 4.49
CA THR A 134 -5.51 -0.44 5.60
C THR A 134 -4.88 -0.81 6.95
N GLY A 135 -4.30 -2.02 7.07
CA GLY A 135 -3.64 -2.47 8.30
C GLY A 135 -2.45 -1.61 8.69
N ALA A 136 -1.64 -1.19 7.71
CA ALA A 136 -0.45 -0.37 7.92
C ALA A 136 -0.83 1.05 8.39
N TYR A 137 -1.85 1.67 7.79
CA TYR A 137 -2.33 2.98 8.23
C TYR A 137 -3.01 2.95 9.60
N LEU A 138 -3.66 1.85 9.98
CA LEU A 138 -4.12 1.66 11.36
C LEU A 138 -2.96 1.54 12.36
N ALA A 139 -1.88 0.83 11.99
CA ALA A 139 -0.68 0.77 12.81
C ALA A 139 -0.02 2.16 12.94
N ALA A 140 0.07 2.92 11.85
CA ALA A 140 0.54 4.30 11.81
C ALA A 140 -0.29 5.21 12.70
N THR A 141 -1.63 5.13 12.61
CA THR A 141 -2.58 5.90 13.43
C THR A 141 -2.27 5.74 14.91
N ARG A 142 -2.22 4.48 15.38
CA ARG A 142 -1.87 4.20 16.78
C ARG A 142 -0.48 4.72 17.12
N ARG A 143 0.50 4.53 16.23
CA ARG A 143 1.89 4.90 16.54
C ARG A 143 2.07 6.41 16.65
N PHE A 144 1.47 7.20 15.77
CA PHE A 144 1.47 8.65 15.88
C PHE A 144 0.71 9.14 17.12
N ALA A 145 -0.38 8.48 17.50
CA ALA A 145 -1.08 8.80 18.74
C ALA A 145 -0.18 8.58 19.98
N GLU A 146 0.56 7.47 20.04
CA GLU A 146 1.51 7.18 21.11
C GLU A 146 2.69 8.17 21.17
N LEU A 147 3.04 8.76 20.03
CA LEU A 147 4.11 9.77 19.91
C LEU A 147 3.65 11.18 20.27
N GLY A 148 2.37 11.37 20.61
CA GLY A 148 1.83 12.70 20.90
C GLY A 148 1.55 13.54 19.66
N GLU A 149 1.35 12.90 18.50
CA GLU A 149 1.07 13.53 17.20
C GLU A 149 -0.40 13.30 16.76
N PRO A 150 -1.40 13.81 17.50
CA PRO A 150 -2.80 13.44 17.30
C PRO A 150 -3.36 13.85 15.93
N ARG A 151 -2.85 14.93 15.33
CA ARG A 151 -3.31 15.38 14.01
C ARG A 151 -2.77 14.48 12.90
N ILE A 152 -1.51 14.04 12.99
CA ILE A 152 -0.95 13.07 12.04
C ILE A 152 -1.62 11.71 12.23
N ALA A 153 -1.90 11.30 13.48
CA ALA A 153 -2.69 10.11 13.76
C ALA A 153 -4.07 10.17 13.09
N ALA A 154 -4.79 11.28 13.24
CA ALA A 154 -6.08 11.46 12.59
C ALA A 154 -5.97 11.48 11.05
N THR A 155 -4.93 12.10 10.48
CA THR A 155 -4.66 12.05 9.03
C THR A 155 -4.40 10.63 8.54
N THR A 156 -3.62 9.83 9.26
CA THR A 156 -3.38 8.41 8.89
C THR A 156 -4.62 7.56 9.05
N ALA A 157 -5.54 7.91 9.97
CA ALA A 157 -6.86 7.31 10.03
C ALA A 157 -7.75 7.67 8.82
N GLN A 158 -7.61 8.89 8.26
CA GLN A 158 -8.28 9.23 6.99
C GLN A 158 -7.80 8.34 5.85
N HIS A 159 -6.49 8.09 5.75
CA HIS A 159 -5.93 7.17 4.75
C HIS A 159 -6.54 5.77 4.93
N ALA A 160 -6.49 5.20 6.14
CA ALA A 160 -7.08 3.89 6.41
C ALA A 160 -8.57 3.78 6.05
N ALA A 161 -9.34 4.87 6.19
CA ALA A 161 -10.73 4.91 5.76
C ALA A 161 -10.86 4.81 4.23
N THR A 162 -10.04 5.57 3.48
CA THR A 162 -10.01 5.52 2.02
C THR A 162 -9.52 4.16 1.50
N GLU A 163 -8.45 3.58 2.06
CA GLU A 163 -7.97 2.24 1.69
C GLU A 163 -9.07 1.16 1.85
N ALA A 164 -9.92 1.31 2.87
CA ALA A 164 -11.05 0.39 3.07
C ALA A 164 -12.12 0.55 1.99
N GLU A 165 -12.32 1.76 1.44
CA GLU A 165 -13.19 2.00 0.29
C GLU A 165 -12.61 1.37 -0.98
N HIS A 166 -11.31 1.56 -1.23
CA HIS A 166 -10.59 0.92 -2.34
C HIS A 166 -10.70 -0.61 -2.27
N LEU A 167 -10.54 -1.20 -1.08
CA LEU A 167 -10.74 -2.63 -0.85
C LEU A 167 -12.18 -3.06 -1.18
N ALA A 168 -13.18 -2.33 -0.72
CA ALA A 168 -14.59 -2.67 -0.95
C ALA A 168 -14.93 -2.68 -2.45
N ILE A 169 -14.48 -1.66 -3.19
CA ILE A 169 -14.71 -1.53 -4.63
C ILE A 169 -13.93 -2.60 -5.40
N THR A 170 -12.65 -2.83 -5.06
CA THR A 170 -11.87 -3.91 -5.69
C THR A 170 -12.55 -5.27 -5.53
N ARG A 171 -13.13 -5.53 -4.36
CA ARG A 171 -13.90 -6.75 -4.10
C ARG A 171 -15.12 -6.84 -5.01
N GLU A 172 -15.89 -5.75 -5.13
CA GLU A 172 -17.04 -5.69 -6.02
C GLU A 172 -16.63 -5.96 -7.48
N LEU A 173 -15.58 -5.29 -7.97
CA LEU A 173 -15.03 -5.52 -9.31
C LEU A 173 -14.61 -6.98 -9.54
N GLY A 174 -14.03 -7.63 -8.52
CA GLY A 174 -13.69 -9.05 -8.56
C GLY A 174 -14.88 -10.02 -8.44
N GLY A 175 -16.11 -9.52 -8.31
CA GLY A 175 -17.31 -10.34 -8.12
C GLY A 175 -17.49 -10.86 -6.70
N TYR A 176 -16.86 -10.21 -5.72
CA TYR A 176 -16.95 -10.55 -4.30
C TYR A 176 -17.86 -9.58 -3.54
N LEU A 177 -18.50 -10.06 -2.47
CA LEU A 177 -19.15 -9.18 -1.50
C LEU A 177 -18.10 -8.30 -0.78
N PRO A 178 -18.48 -7.14 -0.23
CA PRO A 178 -17.62 -6.37 0.67
C PRO A 178 -17.02 -7.22 1.78
N ASN A 179 -15.91 -6.75 2.35
CA ASN A 179 -15.23 -7.49 3.42
C ASN A 179 -16.23 -7.77 4.57
N PRO A 180 -16.45 -9.04 4.99
CA PRO A 180 -17.45 -9.37 6.00
C PRO A 180 -17.04 -8.98 7.43
N ASN A 181 -15.90 -8.31 7.61
CA ASN A 181 -15.43 -7.91 8.90
C ASN A 181 -16.22 -6.69 9.43
N THR A 182 -16.55 -6.70 10.72
CA THR A 182 -17.15 -5.54 11.39
C THR A 182 -16.15 -4.41 11.64
N LEU A 183 -14.85 -4.72 11.59
CA LEU A 183 -13.71 -3.80 11.66
C LEU A 183 -12.60 -4.34 10.75
N PRO A 184 -11.81 -3.50 10.06
CA PRO A 184 -10.60 -3.97 9.39
C PRO A 184 -9.70 -4.74 10.37
N ALA A 185 -9.12 -5.84 9.92
CA ALA A 185 -8.32 -6.69 10.79
C ALA A 185 -7.00 -5.98 11.16
N PRO A 186 -6.61 -5.89 12.44
CA PRO A 186 -5.35 -5.28 12.86
C PRO A 186 -4.19 -6.26 12.61
N ILE A 187 -3.80 -6.41 11.34
CA ILE A 187 -2.81 -7.42 10.91
C ILE A 187 -1.36 -7.01 11.17
N TYR A 188 -1.12 -5.74 11.53
CA TYR A 188 0.21 -5.20 11.83
C TYR A 188 0.22 -4.42 13.13
N TYR A 189 1.33 -4.52 13.87
CA TYR A 189 1.57 -3.72 15.07
C TYR A 189 2.48 -2.53 14.76
N ASN A 190 3.54 -2.75 13.98
CA ASN A 190 4.33 -1.69 13.38
C ASN A 190 4.02 -1.60 11.89
N VAL A 191 4.18 -0.42 11.29
CA VAL A 191 4.05 -0.25 9.83
C VAL A 191 5.11 -1.09 9.12
N SER A 192 6.28 -1.21 9.74
CA SER A 192 7.36 -2.10 9.31
C SER A 192 7.00 -3.59 9.25
N ASP A 193 5.98 -4.04 9.98
CA ASP A 193 5.49 -5.43 9.88
C ASP A 193 4.85 -5.72 8.51
N ALA A 194 4.51 -4.69 7.73
CA ALA A 194 4.00 -4.83 6.37
C ALA A 194 5.10 -5.14 5.34
N VAL A 195 6.38 -4.94 5.68
CA VAL A 195 7.50 -5.13 4.75
C VAL A 195 7.50 -6.53 4.09
N PRO A 196 7.34 -7.65 4.83
CA PRO A 196 7.31 -8.97 4.21
C PRO A 196 6.16 -9.13 3.21
N THR A 197 5.04 -8.44 3.41
CA THR A 197 3.90 -8.43 2.49
C THR A 197 4.23 -7.69 1.19
N LEU A 198 5.03 -6.62 1.27
CA LEU A 198 5.49 -5.86 0.10
C LEU A 198 6.71 -6.46 -0.58
N GLY A 199 7.45 -7.36 0.10
CA GLY A 199 8.70 -7.96 -0.36
C GLY A 199 8.68 -8.40 -1.84
N PRO A 200 7.69 -9.21 -2.28
CA PRO A 200 7.61 -9.64 -3.68
C PRO A 200 7.47 -8.50 -4.69
N PHE A 201 6.79 -7.41 -4.33
CA PHE A 201 6.63 -6.23 -5.19
C PHE A 201 7.90 -5.37 -5.25
N LEU A 202 8.77 -5.48 -4.25
CA LEU A 202 10.00 -4.69 -4.16
C LEU A 202 11.22 -5.43 -4.73
N GLN A 203 11.24 -6.75 -4.62
CA GLN A 203 12.40 -7.59 -4.94
C GLN A 203 12.13 -8.55 -6.11
N GLY A 204 10.87 -8.73 -6.50
CA GLY A 204 10.45 -9.78 -7.42
C GLY A 204 10.45 -11.15 -6.74
N GLY A 205 10.50 -12.19 -7.57
CA GLY A 205 10.49 -13.58 -7.10
C GLY A 205 9.80 -14.51 -8.10
N ALA A 206 9.63 -15.77 -7.69
CA ALA A 206 8.92 -16.75 -8.51
C ALA A 206 7.48 -16.27 -8.79
N GLY A 207 7.13 -16.15 -10.07
CA GLY A 207 5.81 -15.70 -10.51
C GLY A 207 5.62 -14.19 -10.60
N PHE A 208 6.67 -13.38 -10.35
CA PHE A 208 6.67 -11.93 -10.53
C PHE A 208 7.49 -11.52 -11.76
N ILE A 209 7.10 -10.42 -12.41
CA ILE A 209 7.78 -9.80 -13.56
C ILE A 209 8.05 -8.32 -13.27
N GLY A 210 8.96 -7.72 -14.04
CA GLY A 210 9.36 -6.31 -13.89
C GLY A 210 10.88 -6.15 -13.70
N PRO A 211 11.33 -5.03 -13.11
CA PRO A 211 10.49 -3.99 -12.51
C PRO A 211 9.78 -3.12 -13.55
N VAL A 212 8.66 -2.53 -13.13
CA VAL A 212 7.92 -1.46 -13.82
C VAL A 212 8.19 -0.16 -13.05
N ASP A 213 8.43 0.92 -13.78
CA ASP A 213 8.71 2.22 -13.19
C ASP A 213 7.42 2.92 -12.71
N TYR A 214 7.52 3.62 -11.58
CA TYR A 214 6.53 4.59 -11.13
C TYR A 214 6.28 5.62 -12.24
N PRO A 215 5.03 5.81 -12.70
CA PRO A 215 4.75 6.64 -13.87
C PRO A 215 5.03 8.14 -13.65
N GLY A 216 5.10 8.59 -12.40
CA GLY A 216 5.21 10.00 -12.05
C GLY A 216 3.86 10.72 -12.03
N ALA A 217 3.78 11.78 -11.23
CA ALA A 217 2.54 12.53 -11.01
C ALA A 217 1.95 13.14 -12.30
N ASP A 218 2.81 13.59 -13.23
CA ASP A 218 2.35 14.22 -14.48
C ASP A 218 1.70 13.21 -15.42
N ALA A 219 2.26 12.00 -15.53
CA ALA A 219 1.65 10.92 -16.31
C ALA A 219 0.31 10.49 -15.72
N VAL A 220 0.21 10.41 -14.39
CA VAL A 220 -1.04 10.13 -13.69
C VAL A 220 -2.08 11.21 -14.00
N ARG A 221 -1.75 12.50 -13.80
CA ARG A 221 -2.68 13.61 -14.08
C ARG A 221 -3.11 13.64 -15.54
N MET A 222 -2.20 13.32 -16.47
CA MET A 222 -2.52 13.20 -17.89
C MET A 222 -3.49 12.05 -18.18
N LEU A 223 -3.31 10.88 -17.55
CA LEU A 223 -4.21 9.72 -17.70
C LEU A 223 -5.60 10.01 -17.14
N LEU A 224 -5.68 10.70 -16.00
CA LEU A 224 -6.93 11.00 -15.30
C LEU A 224 -7.72 12.14 -15.96
N GLY A 225 -7.02 13.16 -16.47
CA GLY A 225 -7.66 14.34 -17.04
C GLY A 225 -8.60 15.01 -16.04
N LYS A 226 -9.90 15.04 -16.34
CA LYS A 226 -10.94 15.62 -15.47
C LYS A 226 -11.48 14.65 -14.42
N ASP A 227 -11.17 13.37 -14.53
CA ASP A 227 -11.73 12.30 -13.69
C ASP A 227 -10.89 12.14 -12.41
N MET A 228 -10.75 13.25 -11.66
CA MET A 228 -9.97 13.31 -10.42
C MET A 228 -10.92 13.22 -9.23
N ALA A 229 -10.49 12.53 -8.17
CA ALA A 229 -11.19 12.52 -6.90
C ALA A 229 -11.17 13.92 -6.26
N LEU A 230 -12.16 14.21 -5.41
CA LEU A 230 -12.19 15.44 -4.63
C LEU A 230 -11.04 15.43 -3.61
N LYS A 231 -10.18 16.45 -3.65
CA LYS A 231 -9.14 16.64 -2.64
C LYS A 231 -9.77 17.13 -1.34
N VAL A 232 -9.73 16.30 -0.30
CA VAL A 232 -10.16 16.64 1.06
C VAL A 232 -8.91 16.96 1.88
N PRO A 233 -8.86 18.10 2.61
CA PRO A 233 -7.68 18.44 3.39
C PRO A 233 -7.44 17.43 4.53
N PRO A 234 -6.16 17.09 4.81
CA PRO A 234 -5.83 16.24 5.95
C PRO A 234 -6.11 16.96 7.28
N PHE A 235 -6.29 16.20 8.37
CA PHE A 235 -6.48 16.77 9.71
C PHE A 235 -5.41 17.80 10.09
N THR A 236 -4.17 17.58 9.66
CA THR A 236 -3.02 18.49 9.87
C THR A 236 -3.17 19.87 9.22
N GLN A 237 -4.08 20.03 8.26
CA GLN A 237 -4.37 21.30 7.59
C GLN A 237 -5.69 21.94 8.04
N VAL A 238 -6.52 21.21 8.78
CA VAL A 238 -7.83 21.69 9.25
C VAL A 238 -7.79 22.10 10.72
N PHE A 239 -7.13 21.30 11.55
CA PHE A 239 -7.10 21.48 13.01
C PHE A 239 -5.71 21.81 13.50
#